data_AF-A0A7Z9HVA9-F1
#
_entry.id   AF-A0A7Z9HVA9-F1
#
_cell.length_a   1.000
_cell.length_b   1.000
_cell.length_c   1.000
_cell.angle_alpha   90.00
_cell.angle_beta   90.00
_cell.angle_gamma   90.00
#
_symmetry.space_group_name_H-M   'P 1'
#
loop_
_entity.id
_entity.type
_entity.pdbx_description
1 polymer ?
#
loop_
_entity_poly.entity_id
_entity_poly.type
_entity_poly.pdbx_seq_one_letter_code
_entity_poly.pdbx_strand_id
1 'polypeptide(L)'
;MDDDPGSLGLFRHRRMLWMVFGCVMLFAFPVSLLAVDESTGSSAEAVSSPDFFSILSMPMIGGLVLLIACSAYFSASEVAFFSLHAVRLRSLADSNSLASRGVANLMQHPGRLLITILIGNMIVNVLISVLLPTRLERVFEHVYGIPSVVAYVFTIIFSTMILVFFGEIMPKVVAVRMSEAYARAAVLPMFLFDRALSPIRISVLSFTDYLFKVSRFDDIKAAPFITD
;
A
#
# COMPACT_ATOMS: atom_id res chain seq x y z
N MET A 1 0.59 -15.34 -42.67
CA MET A 1 1.72 -15.19 -41.73
C MET A 1 1.12 -14.44 -40.57
N ASP A 2 0.44 -15.21 -39.72
CA ASP A 2 -0.50 -14.71 -38.71
C ASP A 2 0.26 -14.09 -37.54
N ASP A 3 0.02 -12.81 -37.30
CA ASP A 3 0.45 -12.09 -36.11
C ASP A 3 -0.40 -12.54 -34.93
N ASP A 4 0.19 -13.38 -34.06
CA ASP A 4 -0.41 -13.80 -32.80
C ASP A 4 -0.40 -12.64 -31.78
N PRO A 5 -1.58 -12.09 -31.40
CA PRO A 5 -1.68 -10.95 -30.48
C PRO A 5 -1.30 -11.29 -29.03
N GLY A 6 -1.05 -12.56 -28.70
CA GLY A 6 -0.61 -13.00 -27.36
C GLY A 6 0.85 -12.69 -27.02
N SER A 7 1.73 -12.50 -28.02
CA SER A 7 3.18 -12.37 -27.81
C SER A 7 3.63 -10.98 -27.31
N LEU A 8 2.85 -9.94 -27.61
CA LEU A 8 3.14 -8.55 -27.25
C LEU A 8 2.86 -8.22 -25.77
N GLY A 9 1.92 -8.94 -25.13
CA GLY A 9 1.58 -8.77 -23.72
C GLY A 9 2.65 -9.30 -22.76
N LEU A 10 3.25 -10.45 -23.09
CA LEU A 10 4.29 -11.08 -22.28
C LEU A 10 5.61 -10.30 -22.31
N PHE A 11 5.93 -9.66 -23.44
CA PHE A 11 7.16 -8.88 -23.62
C PHE A 11 7.17 -7.59 -22.79
N ARG A 12 6.01 -6.94 -22.63
CA ARG A 12 5.86 -5.75 -21.74
C ARG A 12 6.04 -6.12 -20.27
N HIS A 13 5.51 -7.26 -19.84
CA HIS A 13 5.60 -7.71 -18.45
C HIS A 13 7.03 -8.08 -18.04
N ARG A 14 7.79 -8.71 -18.95
CA ARG A 14 9.21 -9.04 -18.73
C ARG A 14 10.09 -7.78 -18.71
N ARG A 15 9.92 -6.83 -19.65
CA ARG A 15 10.69 -5.57 -19.65
C ARG A 15 10.48 -4.73 -18.38
N MET A 16 9.27 -4.70 -17.84
CA MET A 16 8.98 -3.99 -16.60
C MET A 16 9.66 -4.65 -15.40
N LEU A 17 9.68 -5.99 -15.32
CA LEU A 17 10.43 -6.73 -14.30
C LEU A 17 11.95 -6.47 -14.38
N TRP A 18 12.51 -6.43 -15.59
CA TRP A 18 13.93 -6.15 -15.81
C TRP A 18 14.31 -4.69 -15.54
N MET A 19 13.43 -3.72 -15.78
CA MET A 19 13.64 -2.32 -15.38
C MET A 19 13.60 -2.16 -13.86
N VAL A 20 12.70 -2.87 -13.17
CA VAL A 20 12.60 -2.85 -11.70
C VAL A 20 13.83 -3.52 -11.07
N PHE A 21 14.27 -4.68 -11.57
CA PHE A 21 15.52 -5.32 -11.14
C PHE A 21 16.76 -4.45 -11.43
N GLY A 22 16.77 -3.76 -12.58
CA GLY A 22 17.85 -2.84 -12.96
C GLY A 22 17.96 -1.63 -12.04
N CYS A 23 16.85 -1.00 -11.66
CA CYS A 23 16.85 0.10 -10.70
C CYS A 23 17.28 -0.34 -9.28
N VAL A 24 16.90 -1.54 -8.85
CA VAL A 24 17.34 -2.11 -7.55
C VAL A 24 18.86 -2.38 -7.55
N MET A 25 19.41 -2.89 -8.65
CA MET A 25 20.87 -3.11 -8.77
C MET A 25 21.67 -1.81 -8.89
N LEU A 26 21.13 -0.77 -9.53
CA LEU A 26 21.80 0.54 -9.66
C LEU A 26 22.02 1.24 -8.31
N PHE A 27 21.20 0.94 -7.29
CA PHE A 27 21.38 1.47 -5.93
C PHE A 27 22.17 0.52 -5.00
N ALA A 28 22.23 -0.79 -5.29
CA ALA A 28 23.05 -1.74 -4.54
C ALA A 28 24.55 -1.66 -4.91
N PHE A 29 24.86 -1.23 -6.14
CA PHE A 29 26.23 -1.16 -6.67
C PHE A 29 27.16 -0.14 -5.97
N PRO A 30 26.72 1.09 -5.59
CA PRO A 30 27.59 2.02 -4.88
C PRO A 30 27.84 1.69 -3.40
N VAL A 31 26.96 0.89 -2.77
CA VAL A 31 27.10 0.56 -1.32
C VAL A 31 28.20 -0.46 -1.06
N SER A 32 28.39 -1.41 -1.98
CA SER A 32 29.48 -2.40 -1.90
C SER A 32 30.87 -1.77 -2.02
N LEU A 33 30.96 -0.54 -2.55
CA LEU A 33 32.18 0.24 -2.77
C LEU A 33 32.53 1.17 -1.59
N LEU A 34 31.63 1.29 -0.60
CA LEU A 34 31.80 2.07 0.64
C LEU A 34 32.15 1.22 1.85
N ALA A 35 32.36 -0.09 1.68
CA ALA A 35 32.97 -0.95 2.69
C ALA A 35 34.45 -0.58 2.86
N VAL A 36 34.69 0.51 3.60
CA VAL A 36 36.00 0.89 4.12
C VAL A 36 36.40 -0.10 5.19
N ASP A 37 37.61 -0.63 5.05
CA ASP A 37 38.29 -1.55 5.97
C ASP A 37 38.48 -0.89 7.34
N GLU A 38 37.88 -1.46 8.38
CA GLU A 38 38.21 -1.13 9.77
C GLU A 38 38.63 -2.41 10.50
N SER A 39 39.91 -2.74 10.32
CA SER A 39 40.61 -3.72 11.14
C SER A 39 41.11 -3.03 12.41
N THR A 40 40.46 -3.26 13.56
CA THR A 40 41.14 -3.22 14.88
C THR A 40 40.31 -3.83 16.02
N GLY A 41 40.81 -4.94 16.56
CA GLY A 41 41.01 -5.11 18.01
C GLY A 41 39.81 -5.27 18.96
N SER A 42 39.39 -6.52 19.15
CA SER A 42 39.16 -7.20 20.45
C SER A 42 38.51 -6.43 21.61
N SER A 43 37.32 -6.89 22.02
CA SER A 43 37.13 -7.58 23.31
C SER A 43 35.84 -8.40 23.28
N ALA A 44 35.98 -9.68 23.62
CA ALA A 44 34.91 -10.64 23.69
C ALA A 44 33.97 -10.34 24.87
N GLU A 45 32.80 -9.81 24.57
CA GLU A 45 31.60 -10.14 25.32
C GLU A 45 30.80 -11.12 24.48
N ALA A 46 30.50 -12.29 25.04
CA ALA A 46 29.51 -13.22 24.50
C ALA A 46 28.10 -12.61 24.65
N VAL A 47 27.87 -11.47 24.00
CA VAL A 47 26.53 -11.06 23.60
C VAL A 47 26.14 -12.07 22.55
N SER A 48 25.18 -12.93 22.86
CA SER A 48 24.53 -13.78 21.87
C SER A 48 24.05 -12.85 20.75
N SER A 49 24.82 -12.76 19.67
CA SER A 49 24.46 -11.95 18.51
C SER A 49 23.04 -12.40 18.12
N PRO A 50 22.07 -11.49 18.04
CA PRO A 50 20.72 -11.89 17.69
C PRO A 50 20.77 -12.62 16.35
N ASP A 51 20.56 -13.93 16.37
CA ASP A 51 20.59 -14.76 15.17
C ASP A 51 19.58 -14.19 14.18
N PHE A 52 19.85 -14.26 12.88
CA PHE A 52 18.94 -13.81 11.82
C PHE A 52 17.48 -14.24 12.06
N PHE A 53 17.29 -15.47 12.53
CA PHE A 53 15.98 -16.06 12.85
C PHE A 53 15.29 -15.44 14.08
N SER A 54 16.03 -14.85 15.01
CA SER A 54 15.50 -14.10 16.16
C SER A 54 15.03 -12.70 15.77
N ILE A 55 15.73 -12.04 14.84
CA ILE A 55 15.40 -10.70 14.33
C ILE A 55 14.15 -10.77 13.46
N LEU A 56 14.08 -11.78 12.58
CA LEU A 56 13.02 -12.00 11.62
C LEU A 56 12.22 -13.26 11.99
N SER A 57 11.57 -13.21 13.15
CA SER A 57 10.75 -14.34 13.61
C SER A 57 9.56 -14.58 12.67
N MET A 58 9.18 -15.86 12.50
CA MET A 58 8.02 -16.28 11.69
C MET A 58 6.74 -15.45 11.91
N PRO A 59 6.30 -15.14 13.17
CA PRO A 59 5.13 -14.30 13.37
C PRO A 59 5.31 -12.88 12.83
N MET A 60 6.53 -12.34 12.87
CA MET A 60 6.82 -11.01 12.36
C MET A 60 6.78 -10.95 10.83
N ILE A 61 7.32 -11.97 10.16
CA ILE A 61 7.21 -12.12 8.70
C ILE A 61 5.74 -12.22 8.30
N GLY A 62 4.98 -13.09 9.00
CA GLY A 62 3.54 -13.22 8.78
C GLY A 62 2.80 -11.90 8.94
N GLY A 63 3.15 -11.13 9.98
CA GLY A 63 2.65 -9.77 10.19
C GLY A 63 2.97 -8.84 9.03
N LEU A 64 4.23 -8.75 8.58
CA LEU A 64 4.63 -7.88 7.48
C LEU A 64 3.93 -8.25 6.16
N VAL A 65 3.82 -9.54 5.85
CA VAL A 65 3.10 -10.02 4.66
C VAL A 65 1.63 -9.65 4.75
N LEU A 66 1.00 -9.82 5.91
CA LEU A 66 -0.38 -9.42 6.14
C LEU A 66 -0.55 -7.90 5.98
N LEU A 67 0.36 -7.09 6.52
CA LEU A 67 0.30 -5.64 6.36
C LEU A 67 0.42 -5.23 4.89
N ILE A 68 1.38 -5.79 4.14
CA ILE A 68 1.52 -5.51 2.70
C ILE A 68 0.25 -5.93 1.96
N ALA A 69 -0.34 -7.08 2.29
CA ALA A 69 -1.60 -7.53 1.72
C ALA A 69 -2.76 -6.57 2.05
N CYS A 70 -2.82 -6.02 3.27
CA CYS A 70 -3.79 -5.00 3.66
C CYS A 70 -3.60 -3.69 2.88
N SER A 71 -2.36 -3.22 2.72
CA SER A 71 -2.02 -2.03 1.90
C SER A 71 -2.47 -2.23 0.45
N ALA A 72 -2.13 -3.39 -0.12
CA ALA A 72 -2.55 -3.80 -1.45
C ALA A 72 -4.08 -3.84 -1.58
N TYR A 73 -4.75 -4.35 -0.55
CA TYR A 73 -6.19 -4.42 -0.50
C TYR A 73 -6.85 -3.03 -0.57
N PHE A 74 -6.41 -2.08 0.26
CA PHE A 74 -6.97 -0.72 0.27
C PHE A 74 -6.67 0.02 -1.04
N SER A 75 -5.43 -0.03 -1.51
CA SER A 75 -5.00 0.62 -2.75
C SER A 75 -5.75 0.08 -3.98
N ALA A 76 -5.93 -1.24 -4.09
CA ALA A 76 -6.73 -1.83 -5.18
C ALA A 76 -8.23 -1.52 -5.02
N SER A 77 -8.75 -1.48 -3.79
CA SER A 77 -10.16 -1.14 -3.53
C SER A 77 -10.49 0.25 -4.02
N GLU A 78 -9.65 1.24 -3.72
CA GLU A 78 -9.79 2.62 -4.22
C GLU A 78 -10.09 2.62 -5.73
N VAL A 79 -9.18 2.05 -6.51
CA VAL A 79 -9.31 2.04 -7.97
C VAL A 79 -10.50 1.19 -8.43
N ALA A 80 -10.76 0.05 -7.79
CA ALA A 80 -11.86 -0.82 -8.16
C ALA A 80 -13.24 -0.18 -7.95
N PHE A 81 -13.47 0.50 -6.83
CA PHE A 81 -14.74 1.16 -6.54
C PHE A 81 -14.94 2.41 -7.41
N PHE A 82 -13.92 3.25 -7.55
CA PHE A 82 -14.02 4.54 -8.24
C PHE A 82 -13.91 4.48 -9.77
N SER A 83 -13.54 3.34 -10.33
CA SER A 83 -13.56 3.13 -11.80
C SER A 83 -14.91 2.65 -12.34
N LEU A 84 -15.88 2.32 -11.48
CA LEU A 84 -17.21 1.88 -11.91
C LEU A 84 -18.09 3.06 -12.36
N HIS A 85 -18.65 2.96 -13.56
CA HIS A 85 -19.58 3.96 -14.09
C HIS A 85 -20.98 3.86 -13.45
N ALA A 86 -21.72 4.97 -13.43
CA ALA A 86 -23.06 5.06 -12.84
C ALA A 86 -24.06 4.03 -13.37
N VAL A 87 -24.04 3.76 -14.69
CA VAL A 87 -24.88 2.72 -15.31
C VAL A 87 -24.57 1.34 -14.72
N ARG A 88 -23.28 1.04 -14.49
CA ARG A 88 -22.87 -0.25 -13.93
C ARG A 88 -23.26 -0.37 -12.46
N LEU A 89 -23.16 0.71 -11.69
CA LEU A 89 -23.62 0.74 -10.29
C LEU A 89 -25.12 0.48 -10.16
N ARG A 90 -25.95 1.04 -11.06
CA ARG A 90 -27.40 0.74 -11.10
C ARG A 90 -27.64 -0.75 -11.40
N SER A 91 -26.96 -1.29 -12.41
CA SER A 91 -27.03 -2.73 -12.73
C SER A 91 -26.61 -3.63 -11.56
N LEU A 92 -25.61 -3.22 -10.77
CA LEU A 92 -25.17 -3.94 -9.58
C LEU A 92 -26.21 -3.87 -8.44
N ALA A 93 -26.90 -2.75 -8.30
CA ALA A 93 -27.97 -2.56 -7.31
C ALA A 93 -29.18 -3.47 -7.57
N ASP A 94 -29.51 -3.72 -8.83
CA ASP A 94 -30.65 -4.55 -9.26
C ASP A 94 -30.29 -6.05 -9.33
N SER A 95 -29.03 -6.41 -9.11
CA SER A 95 -28.59 -7.80 -9.20
C SER A 95 -28.98 -8.65 -7.98
N ASN A 96 -29.17 -9.96 -8.18
CA ASN A 96 -29.50 -10.90 -7.10
C ASN A 96 -28.32 -11.18 -6.13
N SER A 97 -27.10 -10.71 -6.43
CA SER A 97 -25.91 -10.96 -5.61
C SER A 97 -25.80 -9.95 -4.47
N LEU A 98 -25.69 -10.45 -3.23
CA LEU A 98 -25.45 -9.61 -2.05
C LEU A 98 -24.17 -8.77 -2.19
N ALA A 99 -23.11 -9.34 -2.77
CA ALA A 99 -21.85 -8.63 -2.98
C ALA A 99 -22.02 -7.44 -3.94
N SER A 100 -22.72 -7.65 -5.05
CA SER A 100 -22.99 -6.60 -6.04
C SER A 100 -23.89 -5.48 -5.48
N ARG A 101 -24.93 -5.84 -4.73
CA ARG A 101 -25.76 -4.85 -4.02
C ARG A 101 -24.96 -4.10 -2.97
N GLY A 102 -24.03 -4.78 -2.30
CA GLY A 102 -23.07 -4.19 -1.38
C GLY A 102 -22.20 -3.13 -2.04
N VAL A 103 -21.66 -3.40 -3.25
CA VAL A 103 -20.85 -2.43 -4.01
C VAL A 103 -21.66 -1.16 -4.24
N ALA A 104 -22.90 -1.33 -4.74
CA ALA A 104 -23.78 -0.20 -5.01
C ALA A 104 -24.13 0.59 -3.74
N ASN A 105 -24.34 -0.09 -2.61
CA ASN A 105 -24.62 0.54 -1.32
C ASN A 105 -23.43 1.38 -0.80
N LEU A 106 -22.23 0.81 -0.79
CA LEU A 106 -20.99 1.54 -0.41
C LEU A 106 -20.78 2.79 -1.28
N MET A 107 -21.11 2.70 -2.58
CA MET A 107 -21.01 3.79 -3.54
C MET A 107 -22.17 4.81 -3.49
N GLN A 108 -23.17 4.65 -2.61
CA GLN A 108 -24.18 5.70 -2.38
C GLN A 108 -23.57 6.94 -1.70
N HIS A 109 -22.50 6.75 -0.93
CA HIS A 109 -21.76 7.82 -0.27
C HIS A 109 -20.27 7.74 -0.60
N PRO A 110 -19.89 8.03 -1.87
CA PRO A 110 -18.53 7.81 -2.37
C PRO A 110 -17.48 8.58 -1.56
N GLY A 111 -17.78 9.80 -1.10
CA GLY A 111 -16.86 10.58 -0.26
C GLY A 111 -16.53 9.90 1.07
N ARG A 112 -17.51 9.26 1.73
CA ARG A 112 -17.29 8.55 3.01
C ARG A 112 -16.44 7.30 2.81
N LEU A 113 -16.71 6.58 1.72
CA LEU A 113 -15.94 5.42 1.32
C LEU A 113 -14.49 5.79 1.02
N LEU A 114 -14.27 6.84 0.22
CA LEU A 114 -12.94 7.32 -0.15
C LEU A 114 -12.10 7.64 1.10
N ILE A 115 -12.67 8.41 2.04
CA ILE A 115 -11.99 8.76 3.29
C ILE A 115 -11.60 7.51 4.08
N THR A 116 -12.52 6.54 4.18
CA THR A 116 -12.27 5.27 4.90
C THR A 116 -11.11 4.48 4.27
N ILE A 117 -11.09 4.38 2.94
CA ILE A 117 -10.02 3.69 2.20
C ILE A 117 -8.68 4.39 2.41
N LEU A 118 -8.65 5.72 2.25
CA LEU A 118 -7.43 6.51 2.38
C LEU A 118 -6.86 6.44 3.79
N ILE A 119 -7.69 6.55 4.83
CA ILE A 119 -7.26 6.41 6.23
C ILE A 119 -6.71 5.00 6.47
N GLY A 120 -7.43 3.97 6.02
CA GLY A 120 -7.00 2.58 6.17
C GLY A 120 -5.65 2.31 5.50
N ASN A 121 -5.50 2.74 4.25
CA ASN A 121 -4.25 2.63 3.50
C ASN A 121 -3.11 3.36 4.24
N MET A 122 -3.38 4.57 4.71
CA MET A 122 -2.35 5.38 5.34
C MET A 122 -1.87 4.81 6.66
N ILE A 123 -2.78 4.31 7.50
CA ILE A 123 -2.40 3.63 8.74
C ILE A 123 -1.51 2.43 8.43
N VAL A 124 -1.90 1.59 7.49
CA VAL A 124 -1.13 0.38 7.14
C VAL A 124 0.23 0.75 6.55
N ASN A 125 0.30 1.74 5.67
CA ASN A 125 1.55 2.19 5.06
C ASN A 125 2.52 2.76 6.09
N VAL A 126 2.04 3.55 7.05
CA VAL A 126 2.87 4.07 8.14
C VAL A 126 3.37 2.94 9.04
N LEU A 127 2.53 1.95 9.35
CA LEU A 127 2.96 0.80 10.12
C LEU A 127 4.08 0.01 9.40
N ILE A 128 3.96 -0.19 8.08
CA ILE A 128 5.00 -0.86 7.28
C ILE A 128 6.28 -0.01 7.24
N SER A 129 6.17 1.31 7.04
CA SER A 129 7.33 2.20 6.94
C SER A 129 8.11 2.32 8.25
N VAL A 130 7.49 2.00 9.39
CA VAL A 130 8.20 1.94 10.69
C VAL A 130 8.72 0.53 10.96
N LEU A 131 7.92 -0.50 10.73
CA LEU A 131 8.26 -1.88 11.13
C LEU A 131 9.26 -2.55 10.18
N LEU A 132 9.17 -2.32 8.87
CA LEU A 132 10.03 -3.00 7.91
C LEU A 132 11.49 -2.50 7.95
N PRO A 133 11.78 -1.18 7.89
CA PRO A 133 13.16 -0.70 7.92
C PRO A 133 13.87 -1.02 9.24
N THR A 134 13.22 -0.82 10.39
CA THR A 134 13.82 -1.07 11.73
C THR A 134 14.22 -2.52 11.98
N ARG A 135 13.70 -3.45 11.18
CA ARG A 135 14.00 -4.87 11.26
C ARG A 135 15.05 -5.27 10.25
N LEU A 136 14.96 -4.74 9.03
CA LEU A 136 16.00 -4.93 8.02
C LEU A 136 17.32 -4.29 8.46
N GLU A 137 17.30 -3.12 9.07
CA GLU A 137 18.49 -2.45 9.61
C GLU A 137 19.26 -3.36 10.56
N ARG A 138 18.56 -3.96 11.54
CA ARG A 138 19.17 -4.92 12.47
C ARG A 138 19.79 -6.12 11.76
N VAL A 139 19.17 -6.61 10.68
CA VAL A 139 19.74 -7.69 9.86
C VAL A 139 21.02 -7.21 9.15
N PHE A 140 21.00 -6.05 8.52
CA PHE A 140 22.17 -5.54 7.77
C PHE A 140 23.35 -5.17 8.67
N GLU A 141 23.08 -4.62 9.85
CA GLU A 141 24.12 -4.29 10.82
C GLU A 141 24.73 -5.55 11.44
N HIS A 142 23.90 -6.47 11.96
CA HIS A 142 24.39 -7.61 12.75
C HIS A 142 24.85 -8.81 11.91
N VAL A 143 24.32 -8.97 10.69
CA VAL A 143 24.64 -10.14 9.83
C VAL A 143 25.67 -9.78 8.76
N TYR A 144 25.60 -8.57 8.19
CA TYR A 144 26.46 -8.16 7.08
C TYR A 144 27.56 -7.17 7.47
N GLY A 145 27.58 -6.71 8.74
CA GLY A 145 28.63 -5.81 9.24
C GLY A 145 28.68 -4.45 8.53
N ILE A 146 27.56 -4.02 7.96
CA ILE A 146 27.47 -2.74 7.23
C ILE A 146 27.46 -1.59 8.25
N PRO A 147 28.20 -0.49 8.02
CA PRO A 147 28.13 0.70 8.86
C PRO A 147 26.68 1.16 9.06
N SER A 148 26.30 1.45 10.30
CA SER A 148 24.90 1.72 10.71
C SER A 148 24.20 2.78 9.86
N VAL A 149 24.91 3.88 9.53
CA VAL A 149 24.36 4.97 8.69
C VAL A 149 24.02 4.49 7.27
N VAL A 150 24.87 3.64 6.68
CA VAL A 150 24.67 3.13 5.32
C VAL A 150 23.54 2.10 5.30
N ALA A 151 23.48 1.23 6.30
CA ALA A 151 22.39 0.26 6.48
C ALA A 151 21.03 0.97 6.65
N TYR A 152 20.96 2.03 7.45
CA TYR A 152 19.74 2.79 7.69
C TYR A 152 19.18 3.41 6.40
N VAL A 153 20.01 4.14 5.64
CA VAL A 153 19.57 4.78 4.38
C VAL A 153 19.13 3.74 3.35
N PHE A 154 19.91 2.67 3.18
CA PHE A 154 19.60 1.61 2.24
C PHE A 154 18.27 0.91 2.59
N THR A 155 18.05 0.58 3.86
CA THR A 155 16.85 -0.13 4.30
C THR A 155 15.58 0.70 4.17
N ILE A 156 15.65 2.02 4.38
CA ILE A 156 14.51 2.93 4.13
C ILE A 156 14.13 2.93 2.64
N ILE A 157 15.12 3.13 1.76
CA ILE A 157 14.88 3.18 0.31
C ILE A 157 14.30 1.85 -0.16
N PHE A 158 14.93 0.75 0.25
CA PHE A 158 14.51 -0.60 -0.12
C PHE A 158 13.10 -0.93 0.39
N SER A 159 12.81 -0.64 1.66
CA SER A 159 11.48 -0.88 2.26
C SER A 159 10.40 -0.05 1.59
N THR A 160 10.69 1.22 1.29
CA THR A 160 9.75 2.11 0.59
C THR A 160 9.46 1.58 -0.80
N MET A 161 10.48 1.09 -1.52
CA MET A 161 10.29 0.51 -2.85
C MET A 161 9.39 -0.74 -2.79
N ILE A 162 9.61 -1.62 -1.82
CA ILE A 162 8.76 -2.80 -1.60
C ILE A 162 7.33 -2.38 -1.30
N LEU A 163 7.13 -1.46 -0.34
CA LEU A 163 5.81 -0.97 0.06
C LEU A 163 5.06 -0.35 -1.12
N VAL A 164 5.68 0.59 -1.82
CA VAL A 164 5.04 1.31 -2.93
C VAL A 164 4.77 0.37 -4.09
N PHE A 165 5.71 -0.51 -4.44
CA PHE A 165 5.52 -1.42 -5.57
C PHE A 165 4.45 -2.47 -5.30
N PHE A 166 4.55 -3.20 -4.19
CA PHE A 166 3.65 -4.32 -3.87
C PHE A 166 2.36 -3.89 -3.16
N GLY A 167 2.43 -2.87 -2.31
CA GLY A 167 1.28 -2.37 -1.55
C GLY A 167 0.44 -1.34 -2.30
N GLU A 168 1.01 -0.61 -3.27
CA GLU A 168 0.29 0.49 -3.90
C GLU A 168 0.19 0.39 -5.43
N ILE A 169 1.31 0.40 -6.14
CA ILE A 169 1.30 0.51 -7.61
C ILE A 169 0.75 -0.75 -8.26
N MET A 170 1.30 -1.93 -7.95
CA MET A 170 0.90 -3.18 -8.59
C MET A 170 -0.59 -3.50 -8.34
N PRO A 171 -1.12 -3.39 -7.11
CA PRO A 171 -2.54 -3.65 -6.83
C PRO A 171 -3.47 -2.69 -7.58
N LYS A 172 -3.11 -1.39 -7.65
CA LYS A 172 -3.88 -0.39 -8.41
C LYS A 172 -3.95 -0.74 -9.89
N VAL A 173 -2.84 -1.13 -10.51
CA VAL A 173 -2.79 -1.52 -11.93
C VAL A 173 -3.66 -2.74 -12.22
N VAL A 174 -3.66 -3.74 -11.33
CA VAL A 174 -4.53 -4.92 -11.45
C VAL A 174 -6.00 -4.55 -11.30
N ALA A 175 -6.32 -3.71 -10.31
CA ALA A 175 -7.68 -3.28 -10.02
C ALA A 175 -8.33 -2.52 -11.18
N VAL A 176 -7.58 -1.73 -11.97
CA VAL A 176 -8.13 -1.07 -13.17
C VAL A 176 -8.71 -2.08 -14.16
N ARG A 177 -8.04 -3.21 -14.36
CA ARG A 177 -8.44 -4.21 -15.38
C ARG A 177 -9.60 -5.09 -14.94
N MET A 178 -9.75 -5.30 -13.64
CA MET A 178 -10.72 -6.22 -13.05
C MET A 178 -11.56 -5.53 -11.97
N SER A 179 -11.93 -4.27 -12.19
CA SER A 179 -12.54 -3.39 -11.19
C SER A 179 -13.80 -3.97 -10.57
N GLU A 180 -14.72 -4.47 -11.38
CA GLU A 180 -15.98 -5.02 -10.87
C GLU A 180 -15.80 -6.32 -10.07
N ALA A 181 -14.99 -7.26 -10.57
CA ALA A 181 -14.74 -8.51 -9.89
C ALA A 181 -14.03 -8.26 -8.54
N TYR A 182 -13.06 -7.35 -8.54
CA TYR A 182 -12.36 -6.94 -7.34
C TYR A 182 -13.28 -6.23 -6.35
N ALA A 183 -14.10 -5.26 -6.80
CA ALA A 183 -15.03 -4.54 -5.94
C ALA A 183 -16.04 -5.49 -5.26
N ARG A 184 -16.56 -6.48 -5.98
CA ARG A 184 -17.45 -7.50 -5.41
C ARG A 184 -16.77 -8.34 -4.34
N ALA A 185 -15.50 -8.71 -4.53
CA ALA A 185 -14.72 -9.46 -3.54
C ALA A 185 -14.35 -8.60 -2.32
N ALA A 186 -14.05 -7.33 -2.55
CA ALA A 186 -13.61 -6.39 -1.51
C ALA A 186 -14.77 -5.84 -0.65
N VAL A 187 -16.02 -5.91 -1.13
CA VAL A 187 -17.19 -5.36 -0.42
C VAL A 187 -17.32 -5.84 1.02
N LEU A 188 -17.14 -7.14 1.27
CA LEU A 188 -17.38 -7.71 2.58
C LEU A 188 -16.37 -7.22 3.63
N PRO A 189 -15.04 -7.33 3.41
CA PRO A 189 -14.06 -6.74 4.31
C PRO A 189 -14.19 -5.22 4.39
N MET A 190 -14.60 -4.54 3.31
CA MET A 190 -14.79 -3.08 3.34
C MET A 190 -15.86 -2.65 4.32
N PHE A 191 -16.99 -3.36 4.41
CA PHE A 191 -18.03 -3.03 5.40
C PHE A 191 -17.51 -3.14 6.85
N LEU A 192 -16.62 -4.09 7.12
CA LEU A 192 -15.98 -4.21 8.43
C LEU A 192 -15.09 -3.00 8.73
N PHE A 193 -14.27 -2.58 7.76
CA PHE A 193 -13.42 -1.39 7.92
C PHE A 193 -14.23 -0.09 8.01
N ASP A 194 -15.29 0.05 7.22
CA ASP A 194 -16.20 1.21 7.27
C ASP A 194 -16.89 1.37 8.62
N ARG A 195 -17.27 0.24 9.24
CA ARG A 195 -17.81 0.20 10.60
C ARG A 195 -16.74 0.47 11.65
N ALA A 196 -15.55 -0.15 11.53
CA ALA A 196 -14.47 -0.01 12.51
C ALA A 196 -13.87 1.40 12.53
N LEU A 197 -13.78 2.05 11.37
CA LEU A 197 -13.26 3.41 11.21
C LEU A 197 -14.35 4.48 11.37
N SER A 198 -15.60 4.10 11.63
CA SER A 198 -16.68 5.06 11.86
C SER A 198 -16.41 6.10 12.96
N PRO A 199 -15.85 5.77 14.15
CA PRO A 199 -15.59 6.78 15.17
C PRO A 199 -14.53 7.78 14.72
N ILE A 200 -13.44 7.30 14.11
CA ILE A 200 -12.35 8.14 13.60
C ILE A 200 -12.89 9.07 12.50
N ARG A 201 -13.70 8.55 11.58
CA ARG A 201 -14.33 9.33 10.52
C ARG A 201 -15.22 10.44 11.10
N ILE A 202 -16.05 10.14 12.09
CA ILE A 202 -16.90 11.14 12.74
C ILE A 202 -16.03 12.21 13.40
N SER A 203 -14.92 11.84 14.05
CA SER A 203 -13.98 12.80 14.62
C SER A 203 -13.36 13.72 13.56
N VAL A 204 -12.93 13.16 12.42
CA VAL A 204 -12.33 13.95 11.32
C VAL A 204 -13.36 14.90 10.72
N LEU A 205 -14.56 14.42 10.38
CA LEU A 205 -15.62 15.27 9.83
C LEU A 205 -16.03 16.38 10.81
N SER A 206 -16.17 16.05 12.09
CA SER A 206 -16.48 17.05 13.13
C SER A 206 -15.39 18.11 13.26
N PHE A 207 -14.11 17.71 13.13
CA PHE A 207 -12.99 18.63 13.15
C PHE A 207 -12.96 19.53 11.90
N THR A 208 -13.23 18.97 10.72
CA THR A 208 -13.36 19.72 9.47
C THR A 208 -14.50 20.74 9.54
N ASP A 209 -15.68 20.34 10.03
CA ASP A 209 -16.82 21.24 10.20
C ASP A 209 -16.53 22.34 11.24
N TYR A 210 -15.83 22.01 12.33
CA TYR A 210 -15.37 22.98 13.32
C TYR A 210 -14.39 23.98 12.70
N LEU A 211 -13.43 23.51 11.91
CA LEU A 211 -12.49 24.36 11.20
C LEU A 211 -13.18 25.29 10.22
N PHE A 212 -14.13 24.77 9.42
CA PHE A 212 -14.90 25.60 8.48
C PHE A 212 -15.74 26.67 9.17
N LYS A 213 -16.36 26.31 10.30
CA LYS A 213 -17.08 27.25 11.16
C LYS A 213 -16.17 28.35 11.73
N VAL A 214 -14.93 28.00 12.12
CA VAL A 214 -13.94 28.97 12.63
C VAL A 214 -13.37 29.85 11.52
N SER A 215 -13.23 29.31 10.30
CA SER A 215 -12.60 29.99 9.16
C SER A 215 -13.58 30.72 8.22
N ARG A 216 -14.88 30.75 8.51
CA ARG A 216 -15.94 31.40 7.69
C ARG A 216 -15.94 30.94 6.22
N PHE A 217 -15.64 29.67 5.96
CA PHE A 217 -15.77 29.10 4.61
C PHE A 217 -17.20 28.61 4.29
N ASP A 218 -18.21 29.04 5.06
CA ASP A 218 -19.62 28.70 4.86
C ASP A 218 -20.20 29.20 3.50
N ASP A 219 -19.47 30.08 2.79
CA ASP A 219 -19.94 30.75 1.56
C ASP A 219 -19.44 30.16 0.23
N ILE A 220 -18.64 29.09 0.23
CA ILE A 220 -18.33 28.41 -1.03
C ILE A 220 -19.50 27.50 -1.39
N LYS A 221 -20.53 28.09 -2.02
CA LYS A 221 -21.54 27.34 -2.78
C LYS A 221 -20.82 26.30 -3.64
N ALA A 222 -21.12 25.02 -3.41
CA ALA A 222 -20.71 23.97 -4.32
C ALA A 222 -21.07 24.41 -5.74
N ALA A 223 -20.08 24.45 -6.64
CA ALA A 223 -20.32 24.73 -8.04
C ALA A 223 -21.46 23.81 -8.51
N PRO A 224 -22.47 24.32 -9.23
CA PRO A 224 -23.58 23.51 -9.70
C PRO A 224 -22.97 22.38 -10.54
N PHE A 225 -22.96 21.16 -9.98
CA PHE A 225 -22.59 19.99 -10.75
C PHE A 225 -23.61 19.91 -11.87
N ILE A 226 -23.11 20.10 -13.08
CA ILE A 226 -23.79 20.10 -14.37
C ILE A 226 -24.96 19.12 -14.32
N THR A 227 -26.16 19.68 -14.19
CA THR A 227 -27.37 19.04 -14.72
C THR A 227 -27.31 19.25 -16.22
N ASP A 228 -27.07 18.17 -16.94
CA ASP A 228 -27.71 17.82 -18.22
C ASP A 228 -27.61 16.30 -18.41
#